data_AF-A0A8X7CAM0-F1
#
_entry.id   AF-A0A8X7CAM0-F1
#
_cell.length_a   1.000
_cell.length_b   1.000
_cell.length_c   1.000
_cell.angle_alpha   90.00
_cell.angle_beta   90.00
_cell.angle_gamma   90.00
#
_symmetry.space_group_name_H-M   'P 1'
#
loop_
_entity.id
_entity.type
_entity.pdbx_description
1 polymer ?
#
loop_
_entity_poly.entity_id
_entity_poly.type
_entity_poly.pdbx_seq_one_letter_code
_entity_poly.pdbx_strand_id
1 'polypeptide(L)'
;MCANDFKPGENWGCDEFVRCEEVFNIRRKDYLPGDVLTARCRIWDLDENIARDGHWFARSRIGVQRRSFLWNIEKFSSFQESICEIDSSFGDRCMIILKFFPSEGQNSETIIRVEVCTNDERFSFLSFSLTYCRLFRILHKMSQ
;
A
#
# COMPACT_ATOMS: atom_id res chain seq x y z
N MET A 1 28.60 -0.69 26.07
CA MET A 1 28.38 0.76 26.18
C MET A 1 27.59 1.22 24.96
N CYS A 2 26.27 1.37 25.09
CA CYS A 2 25.46 2.25 24.24
C CYS A 2 24.38 2.85 25.16
N ALA A 3 24.76 3.86 25.95
CA ALA A 3 23.81 4.74 26.59
C ALA A 3 23.32 5.72 25.52
N ASN A 4 22.33 5.30 24.73
CA ASN A 4 21.59 6.21 23.88
C ASN A 4 20.20 6.31 24.47
N ASP A 5 19.99 7.34 25.29
CA ASP A 5 18.69 7.68 25.83
C ASP A 5 17.74 8.00 24.68
N PHE A 6 16.63 7.26 24.57
CA PHE A 6 15.57 7.56 23.62
C PHE A 6 15.02 8.96 23.91
N LYS A 7 15.18 9.90 22.97
CA LYS A 7 14.61 11.24 23.14
C LYS A 7 13.11 11.24 22.85
N PRO A 8 12.29 11.97 23.64
CA PRO A 8 10.87 12.11 23.36
C PRO A 8 10.62 12.71 21.96
N GLY A 9 9.78 12.04 21.17
CA GLY A 9 9.43 12.48 19.82
C GLY A 9 10.37 12.00 18.70
N GLU A 10 11.46 11.31 19.03
CA GLU A 10 12.26 10.61 18.03
C GLU A 10 11.67 9.24 17.71
N ASN A 11 11.54 8.93 16.42
CA ASN A 11 11.08 7.64 15.94
C ASN A 11 12.29 6.74 15.67
N TRP A 12 12.23 5.51 16.17
CA TRP A 12 13.25 4.49 15.95
C TRP A 12 12.60 3.26 15.34
N GLY A 13 13.18 2.75 14.24
CA GLY A 13 12.60 1.65 13.49
C GLY A 13 13.52 1.15 12.39
N CYS A 14 12.97 0.29 11.54
CA CYS A 14 13.62 -0.19 10.33
C CYS A 14 12.82 0.29 9.13
N ASP A 15 13.48 1.04 8.23
CA ASP A 15 12.85 1.58 7.02
C ASP A 15 12.36 0.47 6.07
N GLU A 16 13.00 -0.71 6.13
CA GLU A 16 12.67 -1.87 5.31
C GLU A 16 12.39 -3.10 6.18
N PHE A 17 11.21 -3.17 6.77
CA PHE A 17 10.78 -4.35 7.53
C PHE A 17 10.29 -5.48 6.62
N VAL A 18 9.37 -5.18 5.72
CA VAL A 18 8.80 -6.12 4.74
C VAL A 18 8.24 -5.35 3.55
N ARG A 19 8.37 -5.90 2.35
CA ARG A 19 7.83 -5.27 1.13
C ARG A 19 6.30 -5.28 1.16
N CYS A 20 5.66 -4.17 0.79
CA CYS A 20 4.19 -4.09 0.68
C CYS A 20 3.62 -5.18 -0.23
N GLU A 21 4.31 -5.52 -1.33
CA GLU A 21 3.90 -6.61 -2.23
C GLU A 21 3.79 -7.96 -1.50
N GLU A 22 4.70 -8.23 -0.58
CA GLU A 22 4.68 -9.45 0.25
C GLU A 22 3.46 -9.44 1.19
N VAL A 23 3.20 -8.31 1.85
CA VAL A 23 2.11 -8.14 2.82
C VAL A 23 0.74 -8.20 2.16
N PHE A 24 0.56 -7.52 1.03
CA PHE A 24 -0.76 -7.32 0.43
C PHE A 24 -1.13 -8.36 -0.63
N ASN A 25 -0.14 -8.96 -1.30
CA ASN A 25 -0.35 -9.89 -2.42
C ASN A 25 0.16 -11.31 -2.12
N ILE A 26 1.47 -11.48 -1.91
CA ILE A 26 2.10 -12.81 -1.93
C ILE A 26 1.75 -13.61 -0.67
N ARG A 27 1.96 -13.03 0.51
CA ARG A 27 1.75 -13.66 1.82
C ARG A 27 0.61 -13.01 2.60
N ARG A 28 -0.40 -12.53 1.88
CA ARG A 28 -1.55 -11.82 2.48
C ARG A 28 -2.18 -12.58 3.63
N LYS A 29 -2.40 -13.89 3.48
CA LYS A 29 -3.05 -14.70 4.53
C LYS A 29 -2.24 -14.75 5.83
N ASP A 30 -0.92 -14.62 5.73
CA ASP A 30 -0.02 -14.63 6.88
C ASP A 30 -0.02 -13.26 7.58
N TYR A 31 0.07 -12.17 6.81
CA TYR A 31 0.21 -10.81 7.34
C TYR A 31 -1.10 -10.10 7.66
N LEU A 32 -2.17 -10.44 6.95
CA LEU A 32 -3.50 -9.81 7.03
C LEU A 32 -4.61 -10.86 7.27
N PRO A 33 -4.51 -11.66 8.33
CA PRO A 33 -5.60 -12.58 8.69
C PRO A 33 -6.87 -11.78 8.99
N GLY A 34 -7.97 -12.08 8.30
CA GLY A 34 -9.22 -11.32 8.40
C GLY A 34 -9.08 -9.85 7.99
N ASP A 35 -8.13 -9.56 7.08
CA ASP A 35 -7.81 -8.21 6.60
C ASP A 35 -7.36 -7.23 7.70
N VAL A 36 -6.74 -7.74 8.77
CA VAL A 36 -6.18 -6.92 9.85
C VAL A 36 -4.68 -7.10 9.95
N LEU A 37 -3.92 -6.03 9.76
CA LEU A 37 -2.50 -5.99 10.07
C LEU A 37 -2.32 -5.83 11.58
N THR A 38 -1.56 -6.73 12.20
CA THR A 38 -1.24 -6.62 13.63
C THR A 38 0.26 -6.46 13.82
N ALA A 39 0.68 -5.29 14.30
CA ALA A 39 2.04 -5.06 14.74
C ALA A 39 2.12 -5.28 16.26
N ARG A 40 3.10 -6.07 16.71
CA ARG A 40 3.35 -6.33 18.13
C ARG A 40 4.82 -6.06 18.44
N CYS A 41 5.06 -5.14 19.36
CA CYS A 41 6.39 -4.88 19.91
C CYS A 41 6.46 -5.47 21.31
N ARG A 42 7.58 -6.13 21.61
CA ARG A 42 7.94 -6.59 22.94
C ARG A 42 9.15 -5.78 23.37
N ILE A 43 9.05 -5.14 24.51
CA ILE A 43 10.10 -4.27 25.06
C ILE A 43 10.51 -4.89 26.40
N TRP A 44 11.81 -5.02 26.61
CA TRP A 44 12.37 -5.55 27.84
C TRP A 44 13.63 -4.77 28.20
N ASP A 45 13.88 -4.66 29.51
CA ASP A 45 15.14 -4.15 30.02
C ASP A 45 16.23 -5.22 29.83
N LEU A 46 17.43 -4.80 29.45
CA LEU A 46 18.61 -5.66 29.27
C LEU A 46 19.42 -5.79 30.56
N ASP A 47 19.26 -4.86 31.50
CA ASP A 47 20.12 -4.73 32.68
C ASP A 47 19.52 -5.37 33.96
N GLU A 48 18.23 -5.69 33.98
CA GLU A 48 17.59 -6.35 35.12
C GLU A 48 17.46 -7.87 34.95
N ASN A 49 17.97 -8.63 35.92
CA ASN A 49 17.75 -10.05 36.09
C ASN A 49 16.23 -10.32 36.12
N ILE A 50 15.69 -10.76 34.98
CA ILE A 50 14.26 -10.74 34.63
C ILE A 50 13.42 -11.49 35.68
N ALA A 51 12.83 -10.76 36.62
CA ALA A 51 11.56 -11.17 37.19
C ALA A 51 10.54 -11.10 36.07
N ARG A 52 9.66 -12.12 35.96
CA ARG A 52 8.76 -12.38 34.82
C ARG A 52 7.79 -11.23 34.47
N ASP A 53 7.83 -10.14 35.21
CA ASP A 53 6.90 -9.00 35.19
C ASP A 53 7.44 -7.79 34.40
N GLY A 54 8.70 -7.80 33.93
CA GLY A 54 9.35 -6.66 33.24
C GLY A 54 9.13 -6.53 31.72
N HIS A 55 8.20 -7.28 31.14
CA HIS A 55 7.95 -7.24 29.70
C HIS A 55 6.80 -6.29 29.33
N TRP A 56 7.12 -5.20 28.67
CA TRP A 56 6.12 -4.28 28.13
C TRP A 56 5.71 -4.73 26.73
N PHE A 57 4.41 -4.70 26.45
CA PHE A 57 3.85 -5.09 25.16
C PHE A 57 3.07 -3.93 24.56
N ALA A 58 3.48 -3.52 23.37
CA ALA A 58 2.66 -2.66 22.52
C ALA A 58 2.04 -3.49 21.40
N ARG A 59 0.76 -3.26 21.12
CA ARG A 59 0.05 -3.92 20.03
C ARG A 59 -0.81 -2.91 19.30
N SER A 60 -0.56 -2.77 18.01
CA SER A 60 -1.37 -1.97 17.09
C SER A 60 -2.08 -2.90 16.11
N ARG A 61 -3.37 -2.62 15.85
CA ARG A 61 -4.20 -3.37 14.90
C ARG A 61 -4.75 -2.38 13.88
N ILE A 62 -4.46 -2.61 12.60
CA ILE A 62 -4.86 -1.76 11.49
C ILE A 62 -5.76 -2.59 10.59
N GLY A 63 -7.04 -2.19 10.48
CA GLY A 63 -7.96 -2.80 9.53
C GLY A 63 -7.66 -2.33 8.11
N VAL A 64 -7.62 -3.26 7.16
CA VAL A 64 -7.36 -2.99 5.75
C VAL A 64 -8.62 -3.31 4.96
N GLN A 65 -9.17 -2.34 4.25
CA GLN A 65 -10.25 -2.61 3.30
C GLN A 65 -9.66 -2.77 1.91
N ARG A 66 -9.84 -3.94 1.29
CA ARG A 66 -9.50 -4.13 -0.13
C ARG A 66 -10.72 -3.89 -0.98
N ARG A 67 -10.55 -3.09 -2.03
CA ARG A 67 -11.54 -2.95 -3.10
C ARG A 67 -10.92 -3.33 -4.42
N SER A 68 -11.72 -3.97 -5.26
CA SER A 68 -11.32 -4.39 -6.58
C SER A 68 -12.52 -4.18 -7.50
N PHE A 69 -12.27 -3.57 -8.64
CA PHE A 69 -13.29 -3.30 -9.65
C PHE A 69 -12.69 -3.66 -11.01
N LEU A 70 -13.54 -4.08 -11.93
CA LEU A 70 -13.18 -4.29 -13.31
C LEU A 70 -13.64 -3.07 -14.09
N TRP A 71 -12.73 -2.42 -14.79
CA TRP A 71 -13.05 -1.30 -15.66
C TRP A 71 -12.66 -1.60 -17.10
N ASN A 72 -13.65 -1.54 -17.98
CA ASN A 72 -13.46 -1.77 -19.41
C ASN A 72 -13.22 -0.43 -20.09
N ILE A 73 -12.01 -0.21 -20.60
CA ILE A 73 -11.70 0.95 -21.44
C ILE A 73 -12.11 0.61 -22.88
N GLU A 74 -13.22 1.18 -23.32
CA GLU A 74 -13.66 1.04 -24.70
C GLU A 74 -12.72 1.78 -25.65
N LYS A 75 -12.53 1.24 -26.85
CA LYS A 75 -11.72 1.85 -27.91
C LYS A 75 -10.32 2.26 -27.42
N PHE A 76 -9.67 1.36 -26.68
CA PHE A 76 -8.34 1.62 -26.11
C PHE A 76 -7.32 2.13 -27.15
N SER A 77 -7.39 1.70 -28.40
CA SER A 77 -6.47 2.17 -29.45
C SER A 77 -6.63 3.65 -29.81
N SER A 78 -7.71 4.30 -29.37
CA SER A 78 -8.07 5.68 -29.78
C SER A 78 -8.63 6.54 -28.66
N PHE A 79 -8.59 6.12 -27.39
CA PHE A 79 -9.02 6.99 -26.29
C PHE A 79 -7.99 8.11 -26.08
N GLN A 80 -8.45 9.29 -25.70
CA GLN A 80 -7.59 10.43 -25.37
C GLN A 80 -7.46 10.62 -23.85
N GLU A 81 -8.55 10.34 -23.14
CA GLU A 81 -8.61 10.35 -21.69
C GLU A 81 -9.67 9.33 -21.28
N SER A 82 -9.47 8.68 -20.14
CA SER A 82 -10.48 7.87 -19.49
C SER A 82 -10.41 8.11 -17.99
N ILE A 83 -11.57 8.36 -17.39
CA ILE A 83 -11.70 8.64 -15.96
C ILE A 83 -12.52 7.51 -15.34
N CYS A 84 -12.01 6.93 -14.25
CA CYS A 84 -12.71 5.97 -13.43
C CYS A 84 -12.87 6.52 -12.02
N GLU A 85 -14.11 6.71 -11.61
CA GLU A 85 -14.46 7.08 -10.25
C GLU A 85 -14.78 5.82 -9.45
N ILE A 86 -14.04 5.60 -8.38
CA ILE A 86 -14.24 4.50 -7.46
C ILE A 86 -14.80 5.09 -6.18
N ASP A 87 -16.10 4.94 -6.01
CA ASP A 87 -16.78 5.46 -4.84
C ASP A 87 -16.55 4.56 -3.62
N SER A 88 -16.52 5.20 -2.45
CA SER A 88 -16.55 4.50 -1.18
C SER A 88 -17.96 4.32 -0.68
N SER A 89 -18.38 3.06 -0.57
CA SER A 89 -19.63 2.69 0.12
C SER A 89 -19.68 3.08 1.61
N PHE A 90 -18.63 3.73 2.12
CA PHE A 90 -18.56 4.31 3.46
C PHE A 90 -18.82 5.81 3.39
N GLY A 91 -20.09 6.17 3.19
CA GLY A 91 -20.65 7.54 3.31
C GLY A 91 -19.72 8.66 2.83
N ASP A 92 -19.80 9.01 1.54
CA ASP A 92 -19.32 10.24 0.89
C ASP A 92 -17.85 10.68 1.09
N ARG A 93 -17.01 9.95 1.83
CA ARG A 93 -15.73 10.50 2.32
C ARG A 93 -14.47 10.08 1.56
N CYS A 94 -14.54 9.09 0.68
CA CYS A 94 -13.37 8.63 -0.06
C CYS A 94 -13.74 8.36 -1.52
N MET A 95 -13.37 9.29 -2.39
CA MET A 95 -13.43 9.12 -3.83
C MET A 95 -12.01 8.88 -4.32
N ILE A 96 -11.77 7.74 -4.99
CA ILE A 96 -10.54 7.54 -5.75
C ILE A 96 -10.89 7.77 -7.21
N ILE A 97 -10.26 8.78 -7.81
CA ILE A 97 -10.37 9.04 -9.24
C ILE A 97 -9.08 8.54 -9.89
N LEU A 98 -9.23 7.64 -10.84
CA LEU A 98 -8.12 7.23 -11.70
C LEU A 98 -8.29 7.90 -13.06
N LYS A 99 -7.28 8.65 -13.49
CA LYS A 99 -7.24 9.24 -14.82
C LYS A 99 -6.18 8.54 -15.65
N PHE A 100 -6.58 8.06 -16.81
CA PHE A 100 -5.74 7.38 -17.78
C PHE A 100 -5.61 8.26 -19.00
N PHE A 101 -4.38 8.59 -19.38
CA PHE A 101 -4.10 9.34 -20.59
C PHE A 101 -2.94 8.66 -21.33
N PRO A 102 -3.11 8.38 -22.64
CA PRO A 102 -2.01 7.93 -23.46
C PRO A 102 -1.03 9.08 -23.64
N SER A 103 0.25 8.74 -23.61
CA SER A 103 1.37 9.61 -23.90
C SER A 103 2.21 8.92 -24.97
N GLU A 104 2.76 9.72 -25.88
CA GLU A 104 3.78 9.21 -26.81
C GLU A 104 5.01 8.76 -26.01
N GLY A 105 5.41 7.51 -26.20
CA GLY A 105 6.69 6.98 -25.75
C GLY A 105 7.74 7.06 -26.86
N GLN A 106 8.98 6.70 -26.52
CA GLN A 106 10.02 6.51 -27.54
C GLN A 106 9.71 5.24 -28.36
N ASN A 107 10.12 5.21 -29.63
CA ASN A 107 10.04 4.02 -30.50
C ASN A 107 8.63 3.42 -30.69
N SER A 108 7.59 4.26 -30.82
CA SER A 108 6.21 3.83 -31.06
C SER A 108 5.56 3.08 -29.87
N GLU A 109 6.14 3.15 -28.67
CA GLU A 109 5.50 2.67 -27.46
C GLU A 109 4.39 3.66 -27.03
N THR A 110 3.20 3.16 -26.72
CA THR A 110 2.16 3.95 -26.05
C THR A 110 2.38 3.85 -24.54
N ILE A 111 2.75 4.96 -23.90
CA ILE A 111 2.85 5.02 -22.45
C ILE A 111 1.48 5.39 -21.90
N ILE A 112 0.94 4.56 -21.02
CA ILE A 112 -0.28 4.91 -20.28
C ILE A 112 0.13 5.55 -18.97
N ARG A 113 -0.18 6.83 -18.82
CA ARG A 113 0.00 7.52 -17.55
C ARG A 113 -1.26 7.36 -16.73
N VAL A 114 -1.07 7.03 -15.45
CA VAL A 114 -2.15 6.86 -14.48
C VAL A 114 -1.95 7.91 -13.41
N GLU A 115 -2.90 8.84 -13.30
CA GLU A 115 -2.99 9.76 -12.19
C GLU A 115 -4.01 9.22 -11.18
N VAL A 116 -3.63 9.20 -9.92
CA VAL A 116 -4.48 8.76 -8.80
C VAL A 116 -4.79 9.98 -7.96
N CYS A 117 -6.04 10.43 -8.00
CA CYS A 117 -6.53 11.51 -7.14
C CYS A 117 -7.37 10.91 -6.01
N THR A 118 -7.07 11.27 -4.76
CA THR A 118 -7.89 10.90 -3.61
C THR A 118 -7.88 12.02 -2.58
N ASN A 119 -9.00 12.19 -1.89
CA ASN A 119 -9.14 13.10 -0.75
C ASN A 119 -8.92 12.39 0.59
N ASP A 120 -8.63 11.09 0.59
CA ASP A 120 -8.47 10.28 1.80
C ASP A 120 -7.00 10.03 2.10
N GLU A 121 -6.47 10.70 3.13
CA GLU A 121 -5.10 10.52 3.62
C GLU A 121 -4.82 9.10 4.15
N ARG A 122 -5.86 8.29 4.37
CA ARG A 122 -5.73 6.88 4.77
C ARG A 122 -5.47 5.96 3.58
N PHE A 123 -5.50 6.50 2.36
CA PHE A 123 -5.12 5.76 1.17
C PHE A 123 -3.62 5.48 1.19
N SER A 124 -3.26 4.20 1.30
CA SER A 124 -1.87 3.78 1.47
C SER A 124 -1.25 3.19 0.21
N PHE A 125 -2.01 2.43 -0.59
CA PHE A 125 -1.48 1.83 -1.80
C PHE A 125 -2.55 1.57 -2.86
N LEU A 126 -2.17 1.73 -4.13
CA LEU A 126 -2.92 1.26 -5.30
C LEU A 126 -2.18 0.08 -5.93
N SER A 127 -2.92 -0.95 -6.34
CA SER A 127 -2.42 -1.95 -7.27
C SER A 127 -3.42 -2.11 -8.41
N PHE A 128 -2.95 -1.96 -9.65
CA PHE A 128 -3.73 -2.27 -10.84
C PHE A 128 -3.06 -3.41 -11.61
N SER A 129 -3.87 -4.26 -12.22
CA SER A 129 -3.43 -5.26 -13.18
C SER A 129 -4.09 -4.94 -14.50
N LEU A 130 -3.27 -4.63 -15.50
CA LEU A 130 -3.75 -4.43 -16.85
C LEU A 130 -3.78 -5.79 -17.54
N THR A 131 -4.99 -6.29 -17.82
CA THR A 131 -5.15 -7.52 -18.57
C THR A 131 -5.57 -7.18 -19.98
N TYR A 132 -4.60 -7.21 -20.91
CA TYR A 132 -4.90 -7.28 -22.33
C TYR A 132 -5.21 -8.73 -22.70
N CYS A 133 -6.16 -8.95 -23.61
CA CYS A 133 -6.30 -10.23 -24.29
C CYS A 133 -5.10 -10.60 -25.19
N ARG A 134 -3.95 -9.90 -25.07
CA ARG A 134 -2.62 -10.35 -25.48
C ARG A 134 -1.59 -10.03 -24.39
N LEU A 135 -0.99 -11.09 -23.86
CA LEU A 135 0.03 -11.19 -22.80
C LEU A 135 1.02 -10.01 -22.73
N PHE A 136 0.91 -9.14 -21.72
CA PHE A 136 2.06 -8.49 -21.08
C PHE A 136 1.79 -8.25 -19.59
N ARG A 137 2.71 -8.68 -18.74
CA ARG A 137 2.71 -8.46 -17.28
C ARG A 137 3.54 -7.20 -17.02
N ILE A 138 2.93 -6.14 -16.48
CA ILE A 138 3.65 -4.95 -16.00
C ILE A 138 3.57 -4.94 -14.46
N LEU A 139 4.73 -5.10 -13.82
CA LEU A 139 4.94 -4.78 -12.40
C LEU A 139 5.52 -3.37 -12.36
N HIS A 140 4.79 -2.41 -11.79
CA HIS A 140 5.38 -1.10 -11.51
C HIS A 140 5.73 -0.98 -10.03
N LYS A 141 7.01 -0.70 -9.79
CA LYS A 141 7.65 -0.46 -8.50
C LYS A 141 7.77 1.06 -8.37
N MET A 142 7.06 1.68 -7.43
CA MET A 142 7.34 3.07 -7.08
C MET A 142 8.58 3.09 -6.19
N SER A 143 9.66 3.73 -6.66
CA SER A 143 10.82 4.10 -5.82
C SER A 143 10.69 5.54 -5.36
N GLN A 144 11.19 5.74 -4.14
CA GLN A 144 11.31 6.93 -3.29
C GLN A 144 11.46 8.28 -4.00
#